data_AF-A0A3D3RIX8-F1
#
_entry.id   AF-A0A3D3RIX8-F1
#
_cell.length_a   1.000
_cell.length_b   1.000
_cell.length_c   1.000
_cell.angle_alpha   90.00
_cell.angle_beta   90.00
_cell.angle_gamma   90.00
#
_symmetry.space_group_name_H-M   'P 1'
#
loop_
_entity.id
_entity.type
_entity.pdbx_description
1 polymer ?
#
loop_
_entity_poly.entity_id
_entity_poly.type
_entity_poly.pdbx_seq_one_letter_code
_entity_poly.pdbx_strand_id
1 'polypeptide(L)'
;MTAAEKIREKDTQVIIMFVTNMINYAIRGYSVDAMDYILKTINYFSFSQKLDRAIERINRRKSPVISIPVSGGMHKIDVSDIYYIESQGHTLLFQTRKGEIFIV
;
A
#
# COMPACT_ATOMS: atom_id res chain seq x y z
N MET A 1 23.42 2.67 -3.70
CA MET A 1 22.17 3.32 -3.28
C MET A 1 21.72 2.61 -1.99
N THR A 2 22.54 2.66 -0.94
CA THR A 2 22.47 1.69 0.16
C THR A 2 21.16 1.69 0.92
N ALA A 3 20.52 2.85 1.10
CA ALA A 3 19.22 2.93 1.75
C ALA A 3 18.12 2.22 0.93
N ALA A 4 18.07 2.45 -0.38
CA ALA A 4 17.08 1.83 -1.25
C ALA A 4 17.31 0.31 -1.41
N GLU A 5 18.57 -0.12 -1.48
CA GLU A 5 18.95 -1.55 -1.45
C GLU A 5 18.41 -2.23 -0.18
N LYS A 6 18.68 -1.64 1.00
CA LYS A 6 18.17 -2.16 2.28
C LYS A 6 16.65 -2.13 2.40
N ILE A 7 15.98 -1.17 1.78
CA ILE A 7 14.51 -1.16 1.69
C ILE A 7 14.03 -2.36 0.88
N ARG A 8 14.67 -2.64 -0.27
CA ARG A 8 14.31 -3.76 -1.15
C ARG A 8 14.56 -5.13 -0.54
N GLU A 9 15.58 -5.26 0.32
CA GLU A 9 15.81 -6.47 1.12
C GLU A 9 14.65 -6.78 2.08
N LYS A 10 13.93 -5.76 2.56
CA LYS A 10 12.83 -5.92 3.53
C LYS A 10 11.46 -5.96 2.87
N ASP A 11 11.23 -5.10 1.89
CA ASP A 11 9.96 -4.96 1.21
C ASP A 11 10.19 -4.53 -0.26
N THR A 12 9.97 -5.50 -1.16
CA THR A 12 10.08 -5.31 -2.60
C THR A 12 8.98 -4.41 -3.15
N GLN A 13 7.90 -4.21 -2.39
CA GLN A 13 6.76 -3.42 -2.80
C GLN A 13 6.92 -1.94 -2.45
N VAL A 14 7.82 -1.47 -1.58
CA VAL A 14 7.90 -0.01 -1.30
C VAL A 14 8.07 0.81 -2.59
N ILE A 15 7.26 1.85 -2.80
CA ILE A 15 7.46 2.75 -3.94
C ILE A 15 8.61 3.68 -3.61
N ILE A 16 9.63 3.69 -4.48
CA ILE A 16 10.83 4.53 -4.31
C ILE A 16 10.87 5.55 -5.45
N MET A 17 11.08 6.82 -5.11
CA MET A 17 11.41 7.87 -6.06
C MET A 17 12.65 8.61 -5.57
N PHE A 18 13.58 8.88 -6.47
CA PHE A 18 14.78 9.65 -6.14
C PHE A 18 14.62 11.10 -6.60
N VAL A 19 15.10 12.05 -5.78
CA VAL A 19 15.06 13.48 -6.08
C VAL A 19 16.44 14.09 -5.87
N THR A 20 17.11 14.58 -6.92
CA THR A 20 18.51 15.05 -6.83
C THR A 20 18.94 15.93 -8.00
N ASN A 21 20.09 16.60 -7.90
CA ASN A 21 20.68 17.41 -8.98
C ASN A 21 21.63 16.61 -9.87
N MET A 22 21.93 15.35 -9.53
CA MET A 22 22.96 14.56 -10.21
C MET A 22 22.34 13.58 -11.20
N ILE A 23 22.35 13.88 -12.50
CA ILE A 23 21.75 13.01 -13.55
C ILE A 23 22.33 11.60 -13.54
N ASN A 24 23.64 11.47 -13.31
CA ASN A 24 24.36 10.20 -13.41
C ASN A 24 23.92 9.18 -12.34
N TYR A 25 23.31 9.63 -11.24
CA TYR A 25 22.75 8.75 -10.21
C TYR A 25 21.39 8.18 -10.60
N ALA A 26 20.73 8.70 -11.65
CA ALA A 26 19.45 8.21 -12.14
C ALA A 26 19.52 6.78 -12.65
N ILE A 27 20.61 6.46 -13.34
CA ILE A 27 20.85 5.14 -13.91
C ILE A 27 20.98 4.09 -12.80
N ARG A 28 21.64 4.44 -11.69
CA ARG A 28 21.72 3.59 -10.48
C ARG A 28 20.40 3.49 -9.71
N GLY A 29 19.47 4.42 -9.91
CA GLY A 29 18.13 4.33 -9.32
C GLY A 29 17.28 3.20 -9.93
N TYR A 30 17.51 2.85 -11.19
CA TYR A 30 16.80 1.74 -11.85
C TYR A 30 17.25 0.37 -11.35
N SER A 31 18.48 0.21 -10.86
CA SER A 31 18.95 -1.09 -10.34
C SER A 31 18.25 -1.55 -9.06
N VAL A 32 17.49 -0.66 -8.41
CA VAL A 32 16.67 -0.97 -7.22
C VAL A 32 15.17 -0.94 -7.52
N ASP A 33 14.77 -1.00 -8.79
CA ASP A 33 13.37 -0.89 -9.22
C ASP A 33 12.67 0.35 -8.61
N ALA A 34 13.33 1.51 -8.72
CA ALA A 34 12.69 2.77 -8.37
C ALA A 34 11.61 3.11 -9.41
N MET A 35 10.50 3.67 -8.95
CA MET A 35 9.39 4.06 -9.80
C MET A 35 9.74 5.25 -10.68
N ASP A 36 10.46 6.24 -10.13
CA ASP A 36 10.80 7.46 -10.86
C ASP A 36 12.06 8.14 -10.33
N TYR A 37 12.64 8.98 -11.18
CA TYR A 37 13.75 9.85 -10.89
C TYR A 37 13.38 11.30 -11.23
N ILE A 38 13.61 12.20 -10.28
CA ILE A 38 13.25 13.60 -10.40
C ILE A 38 14.51 14.43 -10.25
N LEU A 39 14.88 15.13 -11.32
CA LEU A 39 15.92 16.13 -11.27
C LEU A 39 15.38 17.39 -10.61
N LYS A 40 16.17 18.01 -9.73
CA LYS A 40 15.88 19.41 -9.36
C LYS A 40 16.48 20.34 -10.42
N THR A 41 15.85 21.45 -10.76
CA THR A 41 14.68 22.10 -10.13
C THR A 41 13.36 21.40 -10.45
N ILE A 42 12.52 21.21 -9.42
CA ILE A 42 11.30 20.42 -9.54
C ILE A 42 10.21 21.28 -10.20
N ASN A 43 9.73 20.86 -11.37
CA ASN A 43 8.48 21.37 -11.93
C ASN A 43 7.30 20.76 -11.17
N TYR A 44 6.49 21.60 -10.53
CA TYR A 44 5.39 21.14 -9.67
C TYR A 44 4.38 20.27 -10.43
N PHE A 45 3.97 20.68 -11.64
CA PHE A 45 2.98 19.94 -12.41
C PHE A 45 3.49 18.55 -12.80
N SER A 46 4.71 18.45 -13.33
CA SER A 46 5.30 17.14 -13.63
C SER A 46 5.50 16.29 -12.37
N PHE A 47 5.85 16.91 -11.25
CA PHE A 47 6.01 16.20 -9.98
C PHE A 47 4.67 15.69 -9.41
N SER A 48 3.60 16.50 -9.47
CA SER A 48 2.28 16.09 -8.99
C SER A 48 1.77 14.90 -9.79
N GLN A 49 1.93 14.90 -11.11
CA GLN A 49 1.58 13.75 -11.95
C GLN A 49 2.34 12.47 -11.58
N LYS A 50 3.61 12.58 -11.17
CA LYS A 50 4.39 11.43 -10.70
C LYS A 50 3.90 10.93 -9.35
N LEU A 51 3.53 11.83 -8.44
CA LEU A 51 2.92 11.48 -7.15
C LEU A 51 1.55 10.82 -7.33
N ASP A 52 0.71 11.32 -8.23
CA ASP A 52 -0.61 10.75 -8.50
C ASP A 52 -0.49 9.29 -8.95
N ARG A 53 0.48 8.99 -9.83
CA ARG A 53 0.80 7.61 -10.26
C ARG A 53 1.30 6.74 -9.10
N ALA A 54 2.10 7.31 -8.20
CA ALA A 54 2.56 6.60 -7.00
C ALA A 54 1.38 6.20 -6.12
N ILE A 55 0.48 7.15 -5.84
CA ILE A 55 -0.71 6.95 -5.02
C ILE A 55 -1.64 5.93 -5.67
N GLU A 56 -1.86 6.02 -6.98
CA GLU A 56 -2.66 5.04 -7.71
C GLU A 56 -2.08 3.62 -7.58
N ARG A 57 -0.75 3.46 -7.71
CA ARG A 57 -0.09 2.16 -7.52
C ARG A 57 -0.21 1.64 -6.09
N ILE A 58 -0.23 2.51 -5.09
CA ILE A 58 -0.50 2.14 -3.68
C ILE A 58 -1.94 1.66 -3.55
N ASN A 59 -2.91 2.42 -4.05
CA ASN A 59 -4.34 2.10 -3.94
C ASN A 59 -4.72 0.83 -4.71
N ARG A 60 -4.00 0.51 -5.80
CA ARG A 60 -4.18 -0.75 -6.54
C ARG A 60 -3.68 -1.97 -5.76
N ARG A 61 -2.87 -1.80 -4.71
CA ARG A 61 -2.56 -2.93 -3.82
C ARG A 61 -3.82 -3.28 -3.08
N LYS A 62 -4.36 -4.45 -3.43
CA LYS A 62 -5.48 -5.03 -2.70
C LYS A 62 -5.01 -5.25 -1.27
N SER A 63 -5.67 -4.57 -0.32
CA SER A 63 -5.68 -5.06 1.05
C SER A 63 -6.10 -6.52 1.01
N PRO A 64 -5.50 -7.40 1.83
CA PRO A 64 -6.02 -8.74 1.96
C PRO A 64 -7.50 -8.64 2.33
N VAL A 65 -8.34 -9.34 1.59
CA VAL A 65 -9.79 -9.37 1.81
C VAL A 65 -10.12 -10.74 2.39
N ILE A 66 -10.81 -10.75 3.52
CA ILE A 66 -11.41 -11.97 4.05
C ILE A 66 -12.85 -12.07 3.58
N SER A 67 -13.25 -13.27 3.16
CA SER A 67 -14.63 -13.56 2.78
C SER A 67 -15.26 -14.40 3.88
N ILE A 68 -16.33 -13.88 4.47
CA ILE A 68 -16.98 -14.45 5.63
C ILE A 68 -18.39 -14.89 5.25
N PRO A 69 -18.79 -16.14 5.55
CA PRO A 69 -20.17 -16.58 5.38
C PRO A 69 -21.07 -15.91 6.43
N VAL A 70 -22.18 -15.32 5.97
CA VAL A 70 -23.21 -14.72 6.82
C VAL A 70 -24.59 -15.24 6.38
N SER A 71 -25.61 -15.11 7.21
CA SER A 71 -26.97 -15.51 6.84
C SER A 71 -27.43 -14.73 5.59
N GLY A 72 -27.53 -15.42 4.45
CA GLY A 72 -27.94 -14.81 3.17
C GLY A 72 -26.81 -14.49 2.19
N GLY A 73 -25.54 -14.86 2.48
CA GLY A 73 -24.47 -14.75 1.48
C GLY A 73 -23.05 -14.72 2.04
N MET A 74 -22.14 -14.13 1.26
CA MET A 74 -20.75 -13.91 1.65
C MET A 74 -20.49 -12.41 1.83
N HIS A 75 -19.96 -12.03 2.98
CA HIS A 75 -19.51 -10.66 3.24
C HIS A 75 -17.99 -10.56 3.01
N LYS A 76 -17.54 -9.59 2.21
CA LYS A 76 -16.12 -9.33 1.95
C LYS A 76 -15.65 -8.16 2.81
N ILE A 77 -14.62 -8.37 3.61
CA ILE A 77 -14.06 -7.35 4.51
C ILE A 77 -12.59 -7.15 4.16
N ASP A 78 -12.19 -5.90 3.93
CA ASP A 78 -10.79 -5.52 3.88
C ASP A 78 -10.17 -5.69 5.26
N VAL A 79 -9.08 -6.47 5.38
CA VAL A 79 -8.43 -6.71 6.68
C VAL A 79 -7.98 -5.39 7.34
N SER A 80 -7.62 -4.39 6.54
CA SER A 80 -7.28 -3.05 7.03
C SER A 80 -8.44 -2.31 7.69
N ASP A 81 -9.69 -2.73 7.44
CA ASP A 81 -10.87 -2.17 8.11
C ASP A 81 -11.16 -2.83 9.46
N ILE A 82 -10.50 -3.94 9.83
CA ILE A 82 -10.77 -4.68 11.06
C ILE A 82 -9.94 -4.12 12.21
N TYR A 83 -10.59 -3.69 13.28
CA TYR A 83 -9.92 -3.26 14.51
C TYR A 83 -9.58 -4.44 15.41
N TYR A 84 -10.54 -5.33 15.65
CA TYR A 84 -10.36 -6.57 16.40
C TYR A 84 -11.47 -7.58 16.06
N ILE A 85 -11.25 -8.82 16.48
CA ILE A 85 -12.23 -9.90 16.41
C ILE A 85 -12.40 -10.45 17.83
N GLU A 86 -13.63 -10.52 18.31
CA GLU A 86 -13.98 -11.05 19.63
C GLU A 86 -14.81 -12.34 19.49
N SER A 87 -14.55 -13.32 20.35
CA SER A 87 -15.35 -14.54 20.46
C SER A 87 -16.36 -14.41 21.61
N GLN A 88 -17.65 -14.48 21.29
CA GLN A 88 -18.76 -14.42 22.25
C GLN A 88 -19.57 -15.72 22.16
N GLY A 89 -19.17 -16.73 22.94
CA GLY A 89 -19.78 -18.06 22.88
C GLY A 89 -19.52 -18.74 21.53
N HIS A 90 -20.57 -19.03 20.77
CA HIS A 90 -20.47 -19.59 19.41
C HIS A 90 -20.44 -18.52 18.32
N THR A 91 -20.50 -17.23 18.67
CA THR A 91 -20.54 -16.11 17.72
C THR A 91 -19.22 -15.36 17.69
N LEU A 92 -18.77 -14.94 16.51
CA LEU A 92 -17.65 -14.01 16.32
C LEU A 92 -18.18 -12.60 16.03
N LEU A 93 -17.64 -11.60 16.74
CA LEU A 93 -17.87 -10.17 16.53
C LEU A 93 -16.64 -9.56 15.87
N PHE A 94 -16.81 -9.05 14.65
CA PHE A 94 -15.81 -8.29 13.93
C PHE A 94 -16.11 -6.81 14.14
N GLN A 95 -15.27 -6.13 14.94
CA GLN A 95 -15.31 -4.67 15.01
C GLN A 95 -14.54 -4.11 13.82
N THR A 96 -15.24 -3.45 12.90
CA THR A 96 -14.62 -2.83 11.72
C THR A 96 -14.83 -1.32 11.70
N ARG A 97 -14.09 -0.63 10.83
CA ARG A 97 -14.28 0.80 10.56
C ARG A 97 -15.68 1.14 10.03
N LYS A 98 -16.37 0.18 9.41
CA LYS A 98 -17.73 0.33 8.86
C LYS A 98 -18.82 -0.05 9.86
N GLY A 99 -18.45 -0.59 11.02
CA GLY A 99 -19.37 -1.06 12.06
C GLY A 99 -19.10 -2.50 12.50
N GLU A 100 -20.05 -3.05 13.23
CA GLU A 100 -20.01 -4.39 13.83
C GLU A 100 -20.61 -5.44 12.88
N ILE A 101 -19.96 -6.60 12.77
CA ILE A 101 -20.45 -7.75 11.99
C ILE A 101 -20.44 -9.00 12.88
N PHE A 102 -21.58 -9.67 12.97
CA PHE A 102 -21.76 -10.89 13.76
C PHE A 102 -21.82 -12.13 12.86
N ILE A 103 -21.10 -13.18 13.25
CA ILE A 103 -21.08 -14.48 12.55
C ILE A 103 -21.32 -15.57 13.58
N VAL A 104 -22.34 -16.39 13.36
CA VAL A 104 -22.70 -17.55 14.20
C VAL A 104 -22.06 -18.82 13.65
#